data_AF-A0A358AGJ5-F1
#
_entry.id   AF-A0A358AGJ5-F1
#
_cell.length_a   1.000
_cell.length_b   1.000
_cell.length_c   1.000
_cell.angle_alpha   90.00
_cell.angle_beta   90.00
_cell.angle_gamma   90.00
#
_symmetry.space_group_name_H-M   'P 1'
#
loop_
_entity.id
_entity.type
_entity.pdbx_description
1 polymer ?
#
loop_
_entity_poly.entity_id
_entity_poly.type
_entity_poly.pdbx_seq_one_letter_code
_entity_poly.pdbx_strand_id
1 'polypeptide(L)'
;DRLIREYQAKIIFSGSKDDILLIKEITRMMKQKEFIISAGYTNLKAAGAIFKRADLMISGDSGPLHIASGVGANLLALFGPTSSAITGPIGASTSLSADGERSRTIGKGKIKIIQKDIGCRIPCYDPACNDNRCMREIKVEDVLAEVKKLAEDAHRNEV
;
A
#
# COMPACT_ATOMS: atom_id res chain seq x y z
N ASP A 1 13.78 3.74 -5.83
CA ASP A 1 14.82 3.42 -6.84
C ASP A 1 14.39 2.39 -7.88
N ARG A 2 14.14 1.13 -7.52
CA ARG A 2 13.83 0.08 -8.52
C ARG A 2 12.59 0.37 -9.36
N LEU A 3 11.50 0.87 -8.74
CA LEU A 3 10.29 1.29 -9.47
C LEU A 3 10.57 2.35 -10.55
N ILE A 4 11.41 3.34 -10.26
CA ILE A 4 11.81 4.37 -11.23
C ILE A 4 12.65 3.75 -12.35
N ARG A 5 13.65 2.94 -12.00
CA ARG A 5 14.58 2.36 -12.98
C ARG A 5 13.95 1.31 -13.90
N GLU A 6 13.10 0.45 -13.35
CA GLU A 6 12.55 -0.72 -14.05
C GLU A 6 11.22 -0.40 -14.75
N TYR A 7 10.44 0.56 -14.22
CA TYR A 7 9.10 0.88 -14.74
C TYR A 7 8.95 2.35 -15.17
N GLN A 8 10.02 3.16 -15.09
CA GLN A 8 9.96 4.61 -15.34
C GLN A 8 8.86 5.31 -14.52
N ALA A 9 8.55 4.75 -13.35
CA ALA A 9 7.44 5.19 -12.52
C ALA A 9 7.71 6.58 -11.93
N LYS A 10 6.72 7.47 -11.98
CA LYS A 10 6.73 8.73 -11.26
C LYS A 10 6.30 8.49 -9.82
N ILE A 11 7.17 8.79 -8.86
CA ILE A 11 6.91 8.50 -7.44
C ILE A 11 6.33 9.72 -6.75
N ILE A 12 5.23 9.53 -6.01
CA ILE A 12 4.65 10.55 -5.13
C ILE A 12 4.67 10.01 -3.70
N PHE A 13 5.37 10.70 -2.81
CA PHE A 13 5.30 10.46 -1.37
C PHE A 13 4.15 11.26 -0.77
N SER A 14 3.12 10.54 -0.31
CA SER A 14 1.96 11.11 0.37
C SER A 14 2.02 10.84 1.88
N GLY A 15 1.26 11.61 2.65
CA GLY A 15 1.26 11.56 4.11
C GLY A 15 0.76 12.85 4.74
N SER A 16 0.77 12.88 6.06
CA SER A 16 0.56 14.08 6.87
C SER A 16 1.80 14.97 6.90
N LYS A 17 1.73 16.08 7.65
CA LYS A 17 2.91 16.92 7.90
C LYS A 17 3.96 16.21 8.75
N ASP A 18 3.52 15.31 9.64
CA ASP A 18 4.40 14.60 10.57
C ASP A 18 5.26 13.55 9.85
N ASP A 19 4.81 13.07 8.68
CA ASP A 19 5.55 12.12 7.85
C ASP A 19 6.71 12.75 7.06
N ILE A 20 6.79 14.09 6.98
CA ILE A 20 7.77 14.77 6.12
C ILE A 20 9.21 14.43 6.52
N LEU A 21 9.50 14.31 7.81
CA LEU A 21 10.85 13.97 8.28
C LEU A 21 11.24 12.55 7.85
N LEU A 22 10.33 11.58 8.04
CA LEU A 22 10.52 10.21 7.59
C LEU A 22 10.72 10.12 6.07
N ILE A 23 9.92 10.83 5.29
CA ILE A 23 10.05 10.88 3.83
C ILE A 23 11.40 11.49 3.42
N LYS A 24 11.89 12.51 4.13
CA LYS A 24 13.22 13.09 3.89
C LYS A 24 14.34 12.10 4.17
N GLU A 25 14.23 11.29 5.21
CA GLU A 25 15.20 10.22 5.49
C GLU A 25 15.22 9.19 4.36
N ILE A 26 14.05 8.73 3.92
CA ILE A 26 13.92 7.78 2.79
C ILE A 26 14.54 8.37 1.53
N THR A 27 14.16 9.58 1.15
CA THR A 27 14.62 10.23 -0.10
C THR A 27 16.11 10.60 -0.09
N ARG A 28 16.70 10.79 1.09
CA ARG A 28 18.16 10.94 1.25
C ARG A 28 18.91 9.65 0.93
N MET A 29 18.33 8.49 1.27
CA MET A 29 18.91 7.17 0.96
C MET A 29 18.70 6.74 -0.50
N MET A 30 17.72 7.32 -1.19
CA MET A 30 17.44 7.01 -2.59
C MET A 30 18.52 7.54 -3.53
N LYS A 31 18.88 6.73 -4.53
CA LYS A 31 19.75 7.14 -5.65
C LYS A 31 18.99 7.95 -6.69
N GLN A 32 17.73 7.61 -6.95
CA GLN A 32 16.88 8.31 -7.91
C GLN A 32 16.23 9.53 -7.26
N LYS A 33 16.13 10.64 -8.01
CA LYS A 33 15.61 11.94 -7.51
C LYS A 33 14.30 12.38 -8.18
N GLU A 34 13.75 11.54 -9.05
CA GLU A 34 12.48 11.78 -9.72
C GLU A 34 11.32 11.36 -8.81
N PHE A 35 10.98 12.23 -7.86
CA PHE A 35 9.83 12.06 -6.98
C PHE A 35 9.22 13.40 -6.58
N ILE A 36 7.97 13.37 -6.15
CA ILE A 36 7.24 14.50 -5.59
C ILE A 36 6.90 14.18 -4.14
N ILE A 37 7.04 15.15 -3.24
CA ILE A 37 6.57 15.05 -1.86
C ILE A 37 5.27 15.85 -1.75
N SER A 38 4.12 15.18 -1.68
CA SER A 38 2.82 15.81 -1.45
C SER A 38 2.42 15.80 0.03
N ALA A 39 3.15 15.06 0.87
CA ALA A 39 2.89 14.94 2.30
C ALA A 39 2.79 16.31 2.98
N GLY A 40 1.72 16.53 3.74
CA GLY A 40 1.46 17.79 4.43
C GLY A 40 0.95 18.95 3.56
N TYR A 41 0.89 18.78 2.23
CA TYR A 41 0.38 19.77 1.27
C TYR A 41 -1.02 19.43 0.73
N THR A 42 -1.57 18.29 1.11
CA THR A 42 -2.89 17.81 0.65
C THR A 42 -3.87 17.69 1.82
N ASN A 43 -5.12 18.11 1.60
CA ASN A 43 -6.23 17.68 2.45
C ASN A 43 -6.71 16.27 2.04
N LEU A 44 -7.64 15.68 2.80
CA LEU A 44 -8.14 14.32 2.53
C LEU A 44 -8.72 14.14 1.12
N LYS A 45 -9.45 15.14 0.61
CA LYS A 45 -10.05 15.09 -0.73
C LYS A 45 -8.97 15.13 -1.82
N ALA A 46 -7.98 16.01 -1.68
CA ALA A 46 -6.86 16.13 -2.60
C ALA A 46 -5.99 14.86 -2.59
N ALA A 47 -5.72 14.29 -1.42
CA ALA A 47 -5.02 13.03 -1.28
C ALA A 47 -5.78 11.89 -1.96
N GLY A 48 -7.09 11.77 -1.73
CA GLY A 48 -7.94 10.78 -2.41
C GLY A 48 -7.95 10.96 -3.94
N ALA A 49 -7.94 12.19 -4.44
CA ALA A 49 -7.85 12.45 -5.88
C ALA A 49 -6.50 12.01 -6.47
N ILE A 50 -5.40 12.19 -5.75
CA ILE A 50 -4.08 11.67 -6.12
C ILE A 50 -4.10 10.14 -6.14
N PHE A 51 -4.61 9.50 -5.08
CA PHE A 51 -4.65 8.03 -4.97
C PHE A 51 -5.47 7.40 -6.09
N LYS A 52 -6.63 7.96 -6.41
CA LYS A 52 -7.49 7.47 -7.50
C LYS A 52 -6.83 7.56 -8.88
N ARG A 53 -5.92 8.52 -9.08
CA ARG A 53 -5.22 8.74 -10.35
C ARG A 53 -3.88 8.02 -10.44
N ALA A 54 -3.35 7.55 -9.32
CA ALA A 54 -2.12 6.79 -9.30
C ALA A 54 -2.36 5.39 -9.88
N ASP A 55 -1.43 4.90 -10.69
CA ASP A 55 -1.51 3.54 -11.25
C ASP A 55 -1.45 2.47 -10.15
N LEU A 56 -0.73 2.78 -9.06
CA LEU A 56 -0.58 1.94 -7.88
C LEU A 56 -0.27 2.78 -6.63
N MET A 57 -0.95 2.48 -5.53
CA MET A 57 -0.60 2.94 -4.19
C MET A 57 0.06 1.80 -3.41
N ILE A 58 1.17 2.07 -2.73
CA ILE A 58 1.81 1.13 -1.81
C ILE A 58 1.76 1.76 -0.42
N SER A 59 1.16 1.08 0.55
CA SER A 59 0.95 1.67 1.88
C SER A 59 0.95 0.61 2.98
N GLY A 60 1.40 0.99 4.18
CA GLY A 60 1.16 0.20 5.39
C GLY A 60 -0.26 0.39 5.92
N ASP A 61 -0.62 -0.36 6.96
CA ASP A 61 -1.91 -0.25 7.66
C ASP A 61 -2.06 1.10 8.39
N SER A 62 -2.61 2.10 7.68
CA SER A 62 -2.76 3.49 8.14
C SER A 62 -3.90 4.20 7.38
N GLY A 63 -4.29 5.40 7.83
CA GLY A 63 -5.37 6.18 7.21
C GLY A 63 -5.31 6.29 5.68
N PRO A 64 -4.16 6.62 5.06
CA PRO A 64 -4.02 6.66 3.59
C PRO A 64 -4.43 5.38 2.86
N LEU A 65 -4.20 4.20 3.46
CA LEU A 65 -4.60 2.90 2.91
C LEU A 65 -6.11 2.84 2.68
N HIS A 66 -6.88 3.23 3.70
CA HIS A 66 -8.35 3.18 3.66
C HIS A 66 -8.94 4.24 2.74
N ILE A 67 -8.33 5.43 2.68
CA ILE A 67 -8.73 6.47 1.73
C ILE A 67 -8.53 5.96 0.29
N ALA A 68 -7.37 5.38 0.00
CA ALA A 68 -7.05 4.82 -1.32
C ALA A 68 -8.04 3.71 -1.73
N SER A 69 -8.35 2.80 -0.82
CA SER A 69 -9.39 1.77 -1.01
C SER A 69 -10.76 2.40 -1.29
N GLY A 70 -11.21 3.36 -0.48
CA GLY A 70 -12.52 3.99 -0.63
C GLY A 70 -12.71 4.78 -1.93
N VAL A 71 -11.63 5.31 -2.53
CA VAL A 71 -11.67 5.97 -3.84
C VAL A 71 -11.47 5.01 -5.02
N GLY A 72 -11.27 3.72 -4.74
CA GLY A 72 -11.09 2.66 -5.74
C GLY A 72 -9.72 2.67 -6.42
N ALA A 73 -8.66 3.05 -5.70
CA ALA A 73 -7.29 2.97 -6.21
C ALA A 73 -6.78 1.52 -6.26
N ASN A 74 -5.86 1.23 -7.19
CA ASN A 74 -5.07 -0.01 -7.11
C ASN A 74 -4.12 0.08 -5.91
N LEU A 75 -4.06 -0.95 -5.09
CA LEU A 75 -3.44 -0.89 -3.77
C LEU A 75 -2.63 -2.14 -3.47
N LEU A 76 -1.40 -1.94 -3.01
CA LEU A 76 -0.58 -2.94 -2.36
C LEU A 76 -0.45 -2.58 -0.88
N ALA A 77 -1.15 -3.35 -0.04
CA ALA A 77 -1.24 -3.11 1.39
C ALA A 77 -0.23 -3.97 2.16
N LEU A 78 0.64 -3.34 2.96
CA LEU A 78 1.67 -4.01 3.74
C LEU A 78 1.21 -4.12 5.20
N PHE A 79 1.00 -5.36 5.67
CA PHE A 79 0.51 -5.64 7.02
C PHE A 79 1.56 -6.37 7.84
N GLY A 80 1.87 -5.82 9.01
CA GLY A 80 2.80 -6.42 9.97
C GLY A 80 2.06 -6.90 11.22
N PRO A 81 2.04 -6.09 12.29
CA PRO A 81 1.50 -6.50 13.60
C PRO A 81 -0.04 -6.47 13.68
N THR A 82 -0.70 -5.77 12.76
CA THR A 82 -2.15 -5.61 12.70
C THR A 82 -2.79 -6.74 11.88
N SER A 83 -4.08 -6.98 12.09
CA SER A 83 -4.79 -8.04 11.37
C SER A 83 -5.49 -7.47 10.15
N SER A 84 -5.07 -7.91 8.96
CA SER A 84 -5.75 -7.57 7.71
C SER A 84 -7.17 -8.11 7.62
N ALA A 85 -7.55 -9.11 8.44
CA ALA A 85 -8.93 -9.56 8.54
C ALA A 85 -9.83 -8.58 9.33
N ILE A 86 -9.23 -7.74 10.19
CA ILE A 86 -9.96 -6.77 11.03
C ILE A 86 -9.92 -5.37 10.41
N THR A 87 -8.73 -4.91 10.03
CA THR A 87 -8.47 -3.56 9.50
C THR A 87 -8.10 -3.58 8.02
N GLY A 88 -8.36 -4.67 7.31
CA GLY A 88 -8.10 -4.74 5.88
C GLY A 88 -8.88 -3.69 5.09
N PRO A 89 -8.32 -3.19 3.98
CA PRO A 89 -9.06 -2.30 3.07
C PRO A 89 -10.29 -3.00 2.49
N ILE A 90 -11.42 -2.29 2.50
CA ILE A 90 -12.68 -2.80 1.94
C ILE A 90 -12.52 -3.00 0.44
N GLY A 91 -13.00 -4.13 -0.08
CA GLY A 91 -12.85 -4.48 -1.49
C GLY A 91 -11.51 -5.14 -1.82
N ALA A 92 -10.62 -5.36 -0.85
CA ALA A 92 -9.65 -6.44 -0.98
C ALA A 92 -10.42 -7.71 -1.28
N SER A 93 -10.13 -8.35 -2.41
CA SER A 93 -10.64 -9.67 -2.73
C SER A 93 -10.02 -10.66 -1.74
N THR A 94 -10.43 -10.62 -0.48
CA THR A 94 -10.39 -11.78 0.38
C THR A 94 -11.36 -12.74 -0.25
N SER A 95 -10.83 -13.63 -1.07
CA SER A 95 -11.47 -14.91 -1.27
C SER A 95 -11.88 -15.40 0.13
N LEU A 96 -13.16 -15.74 0.30
CA LEU A 96 -13.80 -16.29 1.49
C LEU A 96 -14.49 -15.27 2.44
N SER A 97 -15.71 -14.90 2.08
CA SER A 97 -16.85 -15.10 2.99
C SER A 97 -17.50 -16.44 2.59
N ALA A 98 -17.66 -17.37 3.55
CA ALA A 98 -18.25 -18.71 3.34
C ALA A 98 -19.76 -18.67 3.00
N ASP A 99 -20.33 -17.48 3.08
CA ASP A 99 -21.73 -17.15 3.07
C ASP A 99 -22.15 -16.43 1.77
N GLY A 100 -21.25 -16.32 0.79
CA GLY A 100 -21.60 -15.93 -0.59
C GLY A 100 -22.11 -14.49 -0.75
N GLU A 101 -22.12 -13.69 0.32
CA GLU A 101 -22.43 -12.28 0.21
C GLU A 101 -21.25 -11.56 -0.45
N ARG A 102 -21.49 -11.16 -1.71
CA ARG A 102 -20.62 -10.31 -2.50
C ARG A 102 -20.25 -9.10 -1.67
N SER A 103 -19.01 -9.06 -1.18
CA SER A 103 -18.41 -7.83 -0.63
C SER A 103 -18.64 -6.74 -1.67
N ARG A 104 -19.58 -5.83 -1.37
CA ARG A 104 -19.91 -4.69 -2.23
C ARG A 104 -18.62 -3.91 -2.37
N THR A 105 -17.89 -4.11 -3.45
CA THR A 105 -16.60 -3.46 -3.68
C THR A 105 -16.86 -1.96 -3.78
N ILE A 106 -16.61 -1.23 -2.69
CA ILE A 106 -16.60 0.23 -2.71
C ILE A 106 -15.32 0.61 -3.44
N GLY A 107 -15.43 0.84 -4.76
CA GLY A 107 -14.29 1.09 -5.66
C GLY A 107 -13.92 -0.13 -6.50
N LYS A 108 -13.54 0.09 -7.78
CA LYS A 108 -13.15 -0.99 -8.72
C LYS A 108 -11.64 -1.30 -8.70
N GLY A 109 -10.89 -0.71 -7.77
CA GLY A 109 -9.44 -0.84 -7.71
C GLY A 109 -9.00 -2.24 -7.32
N LYS A 110 -7.90 -2.72 -7.89
CA LYS A 110 -7.30 -4.01 -7.53
C LYS A 110 -6.53 -3.85 -6.22
N ILE A 111 -6.92 -4.60 -5.21
CA ILE A 111 -6.29 -4.53 -3.89
C ILE A 111 -5.61 -5.86 -3.58
N LYS A 112 -4.32 -5.80 -3.25
CA LYS A 112 -3.50 -6.93 -2.82
C LYS A 112 -2.92 -6.66 -1.44
N ILE A 113 -3.02 -7.64 -0.55
CA ILE A 113 -2.42 -7.59 0.79
C ILE A 113 -1.16 -8.46 0.80
N ILE A 114 -0.07 -7.94 1.36
CA ILE A 114 1.14 -8.68 1.71
C ILE A 114 1.25 -8.71 3.24
N GLN A 115 1.10 -9.90 3.82
CA GLN A 115 1.31 -10.19 5.23
C GLN A 115 2.03 -11.53 5.32
N LYS A 116 3.15 -11.59 6.06
CA LYS A 116 3.93 -12.82 6.23
C LYS A 116 3.48 -13.54 7.49
N ASP A 117 3.36 -14.87 7.41
CA ASP A 117 3.30 -15.69 8.61
C ASP A 117 4.70 -15.78 9.22
N ILE A 118 4.82 -15.29 10.45
CA ILE A 118 6.06 -15.23 11.22
C ILE A 118 5.97 -16.02 12.53
N GLY A 119 4.89 -16.78 12.74
CA GLY A 119 4.63 -17.53 13.97
C GLY A 119 4.25 -16.66 15.18
N CYS A 120 4.06 -15.35 15.01
CA CYS A 120 3.52 -14.48 16.06
C CYS A 120 1.99 -14.49 16.05
N ARG A 121 1.38 -14.17 17.19
CA ARG A 121 -0.06 -13.87 17.26
C ARG A 121 -0.37 -12.61 16.44
N ILE A 122 -1.35 -12.69 15.53
CA ILE A 122 -1.86 -11.55 14.77
C ILE A 122 -3.37 -11.39 15.05
N PRO A 123 -3.84 -10.20 15.46
CA PRO A 123 -3.04 -9.02 15.77
C PRO A 123 -2.26 -9.19 17.08
N CYS A 124 -1.07 -8.60 17.19
CA CYS A 124 -0.34 -8.60 18.46
C CYS A 124 -0.65 -7.36 19.31
N TYR A 125 -0.78 -6.19 18.67
CA TYR A 125 -0.96 -4.85 19.28
C TYR A 125 -0.05 -4.60 20.49
N ASP A 126 1.12 -5.20 20.50
CA ASP A 126 2.07 -5.10 21.60
C ASP A 126 3.01 -3.91 21.37
N PRO A 127 2.86 -2.79 22.11
CA PRO A 127 3.71 -1.62 21.94
C PRO A 127 5.12 -1.84 22.50
N ALA A 128 5.37 -2.90 23.28
CA ALA A 128 6.68 -3.22 23.83
C ALA A 128 7.56 -4.04 22.87
N CYS A 129 6.99 -4.52 21.76
CA CYS A 129 7.72 -5.29 20.76
C CYS A 129 8.74 -4.42 20.00
N ASN A 130 10.03 -4.73 20.13
CA ASN A 130 11.12 -4.05 19.43
C ASN A 130 11.69 -4.85 18.25
N ASP A 131 11.21 -6.07 18.04
CA ASP A 131 11.70 -6.98 16.99
C ASP A 131 11.22 -6.55 15.59
N ASN A 132 9.95 -6.16 15.46
CA ASN A 132 9.34 -5.72 14.19
C ASN A 132 9.55 -6.70 13.01
N ARG A 133 9.85 -7.98 13.29
CA ARG A 133 10.09 -9.00 12.26
C ARG A 133 8.91 -9.18 11.31
N CYS A 134 7.68 -8.89 11.76
CA CYS A 134 6.49 -8.91 10.92
C CYS A 134 6.60 -8.00 9.70
N MET A 135 7.21 -6.81 9.85
CA MET A 135 7.48 -5.91 8.73
C MET A 135 8.80 -6.26 8.04
N ARG A 136 9.84 -6.67 8.78
CA ARG A 136 11.16 -7.00 8.20
C ARG A 136 11.14 -8.23 7.29
N GLU A 137 10.20 -9.15 7.51
CA GLU A 137 10.01 -10.33 6.65
C GLU A 137 9.31 -10.02 5.33
N ILE A 138 8.68 -8.85 5.20
CA ILE A 138 8.22 -8.34 3.90
C ILE A 138 9.43 -7.79 3.15
N LYS A 139 9.97 -8.57 2.21
CA LYS A 139 11.15 -8.18 1.44
C LYS A 139 10.75 -7.31 0.25
N VAL A 140 11.71 -6.55 -0.28
CA VAL A 140 11.50 -5.69 -1.46
C VAL A 140 11.05 -6.53 -2.66
N GLU A 141 11.54 -7.76 -2.75
CA GLU A 141 11.24 -8.73 -3.80
C GLU A 141 9.76 -9.16 -3.73
N ASP A 142 9.20 -9.33 -2.54
CA ASP A 142 7.77 -9.64 -2.37
C ASP A 142 6.90 -8.51 -2.94
N VAL A 143 7.28 -7.27 -2.63
CA VAL A 143 6.58 -6.07 -3.10
C VAL A 143 6.69 -5.96 -4.63
N LEU A 144 7.88 -6.13 -5.19
CA LEU A 144 8.10 -5.99 -6.63
C LEU A 144 7.47 -7.11 -7.45
N ALA A 145 7.39 -8.32 -6.90
CA ALA A 145 6.67 -9.42 -7.54
C ALA A 145 5.18 -9.09 -7.72
N GLU A 146 4.54 -8.49 -6.73
CA GLU A 146 3.14 -8.06 -6.83
C GLU A 146 2.97 -6.82 -7.72
N VAL A 147 3.91 -5.87 -7.68
CA VAL A 147 3.93 -4.73 -8.63
C VAL A 147 3.95 -5.23 -10.07
N LYS A 148 4.82 -6.19 -10.39
CA LYS A 148 4.94 -6.77 -11.73
C LYS A 148 3.61 -7.38 -12.19
N LYS A 149 2.96 -8.18 -11.35
CA LYS A 149 1.65 -8.79 -11.67
C LYS A 149 0.59 -7.74 -11.99
N LEU A 150 0.52 -6.67 -11.18
CA LEU A 150 -0.44 -5.58 -11.39
C LEU A 150 -0.15 -4.77 -12.66
N ALA A 151 1.13 -4.56 -12.99
CA ALA A 151 1.54 -3.86 -14.21
C ALA A 151 1.21 -4.68 -15.48
N GLU A 152 1.47 -5.99 -15.49
CA GLU A 152 1.13 -6.87 -16.62
C GLU A 152 -0.39 -6.98 -16.84
N ASP A 153 -1.15 -6.96 -15.75
CA ASP A 153 -2.61 -6.94 -15.75
C ASP A 153 -3.20 -5.67 -16.35
N ALA A 154 -2.54 -4.51 -16.19
CA ALA A 154 -2.99 -3.27 -16.79
C ALA A 154 -2.85 -3.31 -18.32
N HIS A 155 -1.72 -3.83 -18.81
CA HIS A 155 -1.42 -3.93 -20.24
C HIS A 155 -2.37 -4.87 -20.99
N ARG A 156 -2.91 -5.90 -20.33
CA ARG A 156 -3.89 -6.82 -20.92
C ARG A 156 -5.31 -6.26 -21.06
N ASN A 157 -5.65 -5.19 -20.35
CA ASN A 157 -6.99 -4.57 -20.42
C ASN A 157 -7.06 -3.41 -21.44
N GLU A 158 -5.95 -3.10 -22.10
CA GLU A 158 -5.84 -2.05 -23.12
C GLU A 158 -5.72 -2.61 -24.55
N VAL A 159 -5.78 -3.94 -24.71
CA VAL A 159 -5.79 -4.69 -25.99
C VAL A 159 -7.14 -5.37 -26.17
#